data_AF-A0A6Y5YKC0-F1
#
_entry.id   AF-A0A6Y5YKC0-F1
#
_cell.length_a   1.000
_cell.length_b   1.000
_cell.length_c   1.000
_cell.angle_alpha   90.00
_cell.angle_beta   90.00
_cell.angle_gamma   90.00
#
_symmetry.space_group_name_H-M   'P 1'
#
loop_
_entity.id
_entity.type
_entity.pdbx_description
1 polymer ?
#
loop_
_entity_poly.entity_id
_entity_poly.type
_entity_poly.pdbx_seq_one_letter_code
_entity_poly.pdbx_strand_id
1 'polypeptide(L)' 'MKIKKMIIGFGLLLVAASAMACPKGEHPHGGTGSHHKGGYCSYER' A
#
# COMPACT_ATOMS: atom_id res chain seq x y z
N MET A 1 11.75 14.47 25.82
CA MET A 1 11.70 14.45 24.33
C MET A 1 11.83 13.06 23.69
N LYS A 2 12.32 12.03 24.39
CA LYS A 2 12.58 10.69 23.81
C LYS A 2 11.31 9.93 23.39
N ILE A 3 10.24 10.07 24.17
CA ILE A 3 8.93 9.43 23.91
C ILE A 3 8.22 10.04 22.68
N LYS A 4 8.23 11.38 22.54
CA LYS A 4 7.60 12.06 21.40
C LYS A 4 8.25 11.67 20.05
N LYS A 5 9.57 11.52 20.03
CA LYS A 5 10.32 11.04 18.85
C LYS A 5 9.99 9.58 18.51
N MET A 6 9.73 8.74 19.52
CA MET A 6 9.34 7.34 19.34
C MET A 6 7.94 7.20 18.73
N ILE A 7 6.97 8.02 19.18
CA ILE A 7 5.59 8.01 18.65
C ILE A 7 5.55 8.36 17.16
N ILE A 8 6.31 9.38 16.75
CA ILE A 8 6.39 9.80 15.35
C ILE A 8 7.01 8.71 14.48
N GLY A 9 8.08 8.06 14.95
CA GLY A 9 8.74 6.97 14.23
C GLY A 9 7.83 5.76 14.02
N PHE A 10 7.03 5.41 15.03
CA PHE A 10 6.09 4.28 14.94
C PHE A 10 4.92 4.57 13.98
N GLY A 11 4.43 5.81 13.95
CA GLY A 11 3.36 6.22 13.03
C GLY A 11 3.74 6.16 11.55
N LEU A 12 5.00 6.49 11.20
CA LEU A 12 5.46 6.40 9.81
C LEU A 12 5.56 4.97 9.29
N LEU A 13 5.86 3.99 10.16
CA LEU A 13 6.02 2.59 9.74
C LEU A 13 4.71 1.98 9.20
N LEU A 14 3.57 2.40 9.75
CA LEU A 14 2.25 1.86 9.38
C LEU A 14 1.75 2.37 8.02
N VAL A 15 2.21 3.53 7.56
CA VAL A 15 1.78 4.13 6.28
C VAL A 15 2.41 3.41 5.07
N ALA A 16 3.59 2.79 5.26
CA ALA A 16 4.34 2.15 4.18
C ALA A 16 3.77 0.80 3.72
N ALA A 17 2.78 0.23 4.42
CA ALA A 17 2.26 -1.13 4.17
C ALA A 17 1.25 -1.23 3.01
N SER A 18 1.10 -0.20 2.17
CA SER A 18 -0.02 -0.12 1.21
C SER A 18 0.24 -0.73 -0.17
N ALA A 19 1.38 -1.39 -0.40
CA ALA A 19 1.63 -2.15 -1.63
C ALA A 19 1.17 -3.61 -1.47
N MET A 20 -0.14 -3.84 -1.53
CA MET A 20 -0.72 -5.19 -1.53
C MET A 20 -0.60 -5.77 -2.95
N ALA A 21 0.21 -6.83 -3.12
CA ALA A 21 0.20 -7.59 -4.36
C ALA A 21 -1.18 -8.25 -4.56
N CYS A 22 -1.62 -8.38 -5.82
CA CYS A 22 -2.88 -9.06 -6.12
C CYS A 22 -2.83 -10.53 -5.67
N PRO A 23 -3.98 -11.11 -5.27
CA PRO A 23 -4.10 -12.55 -5.03
C PRO A 23 -3.57 -13.34 -6.22
N LYS A 24 -3.08 -14.55 -5.95
CA LYS A 24 -2.51 -15.41 -6.98
C LYS A 24 -3.53 -15.68 -8.10
N GLY A 25 -3.16 -15.36 -9.34
CA GLY A 25 -4.01 -15.54 -10.53
C GLY A 25 -4.81 -14.30 -10.94
N GLU A 26 -4.82 -13.26 -10.11
CA GLU A 26 -5.38 -11.95 -10.46
C GLU A 26 -4.27 -10.99 -10.91
N HIS A 27 -4.62 -10.05 -11.78
CA HIS A 27 -3.76 -8.96 -12.22
C HIS A 27 -4.31 -7.60 -11.78
N PRO A 28 -3.43 -6.63 -11.52
CA PRO A 28 -3.85 -5.26 -11.20
C PRO A 28 -4.38 -4.56 -12.46
N HIS A 29 -5.55 -3.93 -12.33
CA HIS A 29 -6.16 -3.11 -13.37
C HIS A 29 -6.48 -1.71 -12.86
N GLY A 30 -6.31 -0.73 -13.74
CA GLY A 30 -6.56 0.68 -13.43
C GLY A 30 -5.55 1.29 -12.45
N GLY A 31 -6.00 2.31 -11.72
CA GLY A 31 -5.17 3.09 -10.80
C GLY A 31 -4.35 4.19 -11.48
N THR A 32 -3.92 5.20 -10.71
CA THR A 32 -3.09 6.31 -11.21
C THR A 32 -1.88 6.58 -10.32
N GLY A 33 -0.83 7.14 -10.94
CA GLY A 33 0.45 7.44 -10.29
C GLY A 33 1.30 6.22 -9.98
N SER A 34 2.48 6.44 -9.38
CA SER A 34 3.49 5.40 -9.13
C SER A 34 3.10 4.34 -8.08
N HIS A 35 1.99 4.56 -7.37
CA HIS A 35 1.46 3.64 -6.37
C HIS A 35 0.14 3.00 -6.81
N HIS A 36 -0.27 3.18 -8.07
CA HIS A 36 -1.48 2.57 -8.65
C HIS A 36 -2.74 2.80 -7.78
N LYS A 37 -2.86 4.01 -7.20
CA LYS A 37 -3.92 4.32 -6.24
C LYS A 37 -5.29 4.23 -6.92
N GLY A 38 -6.22 3.50 -6.30
CA GLY A 38 -7.57 3.28 -6.82
C GLY A 38 -7.68 2.20 -7.90
N GLY A 39 -6.61 1.42 -8.14
CA GLY A 39 -6.70 0.19 -8.93
C GLY A 39 -7.40 -0.95 -8.18
N TYR A 40 -7.72 -2.03 -8.89
CA TYR A 40 -8.33 -3.24 -8.35
C TYR A 40 -7.70 -4.48 -8.96
N CYS A 41 -7.82 -5.62 -8.28
CA CYS A 41 -7.36 -6.91 -8.79
C CYS A 41 -8.53 -7.69 -9.41
N SER A 42 -8.31 -8.30 -10.57
CA SER A 42 -9.25 -9.24 -11.17
C SER A 42 -8.52 -10.28 -12.01
N TYR A 43 -9.16 -11.42 -12.28
CA TYR A 43 -8.65 -12.41 -13.24
C TYR A 43 -8.64 -11.81 -14.64
N GLU A 44 -7.61 -12.11 -15.45
CA GLU A 44 -7.67 -11.86 -16.88
C GLU A 44 -8.79 -12.70 -17.49
N ARG A 45 -9.67 -12.04 -18.23
CA ARG A 45 -10.82 -12.67 -18.87
C ARG A 45 -10.45 -13.20 -20.25
#